data_AF-A0A0F9CRB4-F1
#
_entry.id   AF-A0A0F9CRB4-F1
#
_cell.length_a   1.000
_cell.length_b   1.000
_cell.length_c   1.000
_cell.angle_alpha   90.00
_cell.angle_beta   90.00
_cell.angle_gamma   90.00
#
_symmetry.space_group_name_H-M   'P 1'
#
loop_
_entity.id
_entity.type
_entity.pdbx_description
1 polymer ?
#
loop_
_entity_poly.entity_id
_entity_poly.type
_entity_poly.pdbx_seq_one_letter_code
_entity_poly.pdbx_strand_id
1 'polypeptide(L)'
;KKAGEGAVYHASAFRERDPQSVIPVAWPHDGIQRDKGSGRPLWKIYKTAGVRMMKRSARYDDKVGGPQRADGPGSGAKEPIIMEMHDRMMTGRFKAFGHLEPFFEEMRMYHRKDGVVVAKGEDIIKAVMYALMEIRHAKRPYTASRRRASSGYTHSIAS
;
A
#
# COMPACT_ATOMS: atom_id res chain seq x y z
N LYS A 1 -11.43 -12.54 9.93
CA LYS A 1 -10.81 -11.90 11.12
C LYS A 1 -11.01 -12.83 12.31
N LYS A 2 -9.95 -13.28 12.98
CA LYS A 2 -10.12 -14.06 14.22
C LYS A 2 -10.48 -13.10 15.36
N ALA A 3 -11.24 -13.59 16.34
CA ALA A 3 -11.56 -12.79 17.52
C ALA A 3 -10.25 -12.36 18.22
N GLY A 4 -10.14 -11.09 18.62
CA GLY A 4 -8.96 -10.55 19.31
C GLY A 4 -7.91 -9.85 18.43
N GLU A 5 -7.95 -10.01 17.10
CA GLU A 5 -7.00 -9.37 16.18
C GLU A 5 -7.40 -7.92 15.85
N GLY A 6 -7.26 -7.02 16.83
CA GLY A 6 -7.55 -5.59 16.69
C GLY A 6 -6.46 -4.82 15.91
N ALA A 7 -6.70 -3.53 15.64
CA ALA A 7 -5.72 -2.68 14.95
C ALA A 7 -4.36 -2.61 15.68
N VAL A 8 -4.36 -2.64 17.01
CA VAL A 8 -3.11 -2.65 17.81
C VAL A 8 -2.33 -3.96 17.64
N TYR A 9 -3.04 -5.09 17.56
CA TYR A 9 -2.42 -6.39 17.26
C TYR A 9 -1.77 -6.37 15.88
N HIS A 10 -2.49 -5.93 14.85
CA HIS A 10 -1.90 -5.84 13.50
C HIS A 10 -0.71 -4.87 13.44
N ALA A 11 -0.79 -3.75 14.17
CA ALA A 11 0.29 -2.76 14.20
C ALA A 11 1.62 -3.32 14.74
N SER A 12 1.63 -4.39 15.54
CA SER A 12 2.89 -5.03 15.94
C SER A 12 3.62 -5.62 14.73
N ALA A 13 2.92 -6.33 13.84
CA ALA A 13 3.50 -6.92 12.64
C ALA A 13 4.06 -5.85 11.67
N PHE A 14 3.39 -4.70 11.55
CA PHE A 14 3.93 -3.56 10.78
C PHE A 14 5.25 -3.05 11.36
N ARG A 15 5.32 -2.88 12.68
CA ARG A 15 6.53 -2.39 13.36
C ARG A 15 7.67 -3.38 13.34
N GLU A 16 7.37 -4.68 13.43
CA GLU A 16 8.37 -5.74 13.30
C GLU A 16 8.95 -5.75 11.88
N ARG A 17 8.11 -5.58 10.85
CA ARG A 17 8.54 -5.52 9.45
C ARG A 17 9.30 -4.23 9.11
N ASP A 18 8.96 -3.12 9.74
CA ASP A 18 9.53 -1.80 9.48
C ASP A 18 9.93 -1.08 10.78
N PRO A 19 10.99 -1.54 11.49
CA PRO A 19 11.40 -0.97 12.78
C PRO A 19 11.78 0.51 12.68
N GLN A 20 12.24 0.94 11.51
CA GLN A 20 12.66 2.32 11.25
C GLN A 20 11.51 3.21 10.78
N SER A 21 10.29 2.67 10.64
CA SER A 21 9.14 3.42 10.11
C SER A 21 9.46 4.13 8.79
N VAL A 22 10.10 3.43 7.85
CA VAL A 22 10.44 3.99 6.54
C VAL A 22 9.34 3.79 5.51
N ILE A 23 8.58 2.71 5.61
CA ILE A 23 7.57 2.25 4.65
C ILE A 23 6.26 3.04 4.87
N PRO A 24 5.83 3.87 3.89
CA PRO A 24 4.52 4.51 3.98
C PRO A 24 3.40 3.47 3.77
N VAL A 25 2.38 3.51 4.63
CA VAL A 25 1.25 2.58 4.58
C VAL A 25 0.03 3.29 4.00
N ALA A 26 -0.34 2.89 2.79
CA ALA A 26 -1.58 3.29 2.13
C ALA A 26 -2.80 2.67 2.83
N TRP A 27 -3.93 3.36 2.81
CA TRP A 27 -5.15 2.90 3.48
C TRP A 27 -6.41 3.35 2.73
N PRO A 28 -7.49 2.56 2.76
CA PRO A 28 -8.72 2.85 2.02
C PRO A 28 -9.60 3.93 2.64
N HIS A 29 -10.56 4.48 1.89
CA HIS A 29 -11.44 5.56 2.37
C HIS A 29 -12.33 5.17 3.57
N ASP A 30 -12.74 3.90 3.67
CA ASP A 30 -13.46 3.36 4.81
C ASP A 30 -12.62 3.38 6.10
N GLY A 31 -11.30 3.55 6.03
CA GLY A 31 -10.46 3.79 7.21
C GLY A 31 -10.83 5.06 8.00
N ILE A 32 -11.62 5.98 7.41
CA ILE A 32 -12.20 7.15 8.07
C ILE A 32 -13.31 6.75 9.04
N GLN A 33 -13.97 5.61 8.81
CA GLN A 33 -15.05 5.13 9.67
C GLN A 33 -14.54 4.95 11.11
N ARG A 34 -15.37 5.37 12.06
CA ARG A 34 -15.05 5.32 13.48
C ARG A 34 -15.29 3.92 13.99
N ASP A 35 -14.28 3.38 14.66
CA ASP A 35 -14.42 2.12 15.39
C ASP A 35 -15.40 2.30 16.56
N LYS A 36 -16.31 1.33 16.73
CA LYS A 36 -17.42 1.42 17.69
C LYS A 36 -16.96 1.48 19.15
N GLY A 37 -15.78 0.95 19.47
CA GLY A 37 -15.24 0.96 20.84
C GLY A 37 -14.45 2.22 21.15
N SER A 38 -13.57 2.64 20.24
CA SER A 38 -12.65 3.76 20.49
C SER A 38 -13.18 5.14 20.06
N GLY A 39 -14.22 5.20 19.23
CA GLY A 39 -14.75 6.44 18.64
C GLY A 39 -13.78 7.15 17.69
N ARG A 40 -12.61 6.55 17.41
CA ARG A 40 -11.56 7.12 16.54
C ARG A 40 -11.62 6.47 15.15
N PRO A 41 -11.27 7.23 14.09
CA PRO A 41 -11.08 6.64 12.76
C PRO A 41 -10.02 5.54 12.80
N LEU A 42 -10.28 4.43 12.11
CA LEU A 42 -9.40 3.24 12.13
C LEU A 42 -7.95 3.58 11.75
N TRP A 43 -7.73 4.39 10.71
CA TRP A 43 -6.39 4.80 10.29
C TRP A 43 -5.61 5.52 11.41
N LYS A 44 -6.32 6.28 12.25
CA LYS A 44 -5.72 7.04 13.36
C LYS A 44 -5.33 6.11 14.51
N ILE A 45 -6.03 4.99 14.68
CA ILE A 45 -5.65 3.94 15.64
C ILE A 45 -4.33 3.29 15.21
N TYR A 46 -4.21 2.86 13.95
CA TYR A 46 -2.94 2.33 13.41
C TYR A 46 -1.80 3.34 13.51
N LYS A 47 -2.05 4.62 13.18
CA LYS A 47 -1.05 5.68 13.31
C LYS A 47 -0.59 5.88 14.76
N THR A 48 -1.52 5.88 15.72
CA THR A 48 -1.21 6.02 17.15
C THR A 48 -0.43 4.80 17.66
N ALA A 49 -0.67 3.62 17.10
CA ALA A 49 0.06 2.40 17.39
C ALA A 49 1.47 2.33 16.76
N GLY A 50 1.92 3.37 16.05
CA GLY A 50 3.27 3.48 15.49
C GLY A 50 3.41 3.03 14.04
N VAL A 51 2.31 2.77 13.32
CA VAL A 51 2.37 2.51 11.88
C VAL A 51 2.51 3.83 11.12
N ARG A 52 3.41 3.88 10.12
CA ARG A 52 3.57 5.05 9.23
C ARG A 52 2.43 5.17 8.22
N MET A 53 1.23 5.43 8.74
CA MET A 53 0.04 5.66 7.92
C MET A 53 0.22 6.93 7.08
N MET A 54 -0.13 6.84 5.80
CA MET A 54 -0.24 8.02 4.93
C MET A 54 -1.22 9.05 5.50
N LYS A 55 -0.99 10.33 5.22
CA LYS A 55 -1.87 11.42 5.72
C LYS A 55 -3.27 11.37 5.11
N ARG A 56 -3.41 10.78 3.94
CA ARG A 56 -4.61 10.73 3.12
C ARG A 56 -4.87 9.28 2.69
N SER A 57 -6.14 8.90 2.54
CA SER A 57 -6.53 7.59 1.98
C SER A 57 -6.09 7.47 0.52
N ALA A 58 -5.94 6.24 0.03
CA ALA A 58 -5.45 5.92 -1.30
C ALA A 58 -6.27 6.59 -2.42
N ARG A 59 -5.58 7.27 -3.33
CA ARG A 59 -6.09 8.07 -4.46
C ARG A 59 -5.06 8.20 -5.58
N TYR A 60 -5.52 8.51 -6.79
CA TYR A 60 -4.65 8.74 -7.95
C TYR A 60 -4.01 10.14 -7.98
N ASP A 61 -4.76 11.17 -7.58
CA ASP A 61 -4.32 12.55 -7.65
C ASP A 61 -4.33 13.18 -6.25
N ASP A 62 -3.23 13.85 -5.90
CA ASP A 62 -3.06 14.58 -4.64
C ASP A 62 -3.56 16.05 -4.72
N LYS A 63 -3.67 16.61 -5.93
CA LYS A 63 -4.01 18.02 -6.20
C LYS A 63 -5.51 18.26 -6.25
N VAL A 64 -6.24 17.32 -6.84
CA VAL A 64 -7.71 17.36 -6.85
C VAL A 64 -8.15 16.36 -5.80
N GLY A 65 -8.95 16.80 -4.82
CA GLY A 65 -9.61 15.90 -3.87
C GLY A 65 -10.63 15.04 -4.60
N GLY A 66 -10.15 14.11 -5.43
CA GLY A 66 -11.00 13.24 -6.22
C GLY A 66 -11.50 12.09 -5.36
N PRO A 67 -12.76 11.64 -5.54
CA PRO A 67 -13.14 10.30 -5.11
C PRO A 67 -12.18 9.28 -5.74
N GLN A 68 -12.07 8.07 -5.15
CA GLN A 68 -11.64 6.91 -5.95
C GLN A 68 -12.59 6.90 -7.16
N ARG A 69 -12.14 7.32 -8.35
CA ARG A 69 -13.02 7.81 -9.42
C ARG A 69 -14.14 6.81 -9.72
N ALA A 70 -15.37 7.14 -9.32
CA ALA A 70 -16.59 6.46 -9.75
C ALA A 70 -17.18 7.29 -10.88
N ASP A 71 -16.82 6.94 -12.11
CA ASP A 71 -17.34 7.54 -13.33
C ASP A 71 -18.56 6.76 -13.85
N GLY A 72 -19.61 6.67 -13.03
CA GLY A 72 -20.94 6.22 -13.48
C GLY A 72 -21.63 5.18 -12.60
N PRO A 73 -22.95 4.96 -12.79
CA PRO A 73 -23.69 3.87 -12.15
C PRO A 73 -23.15 2.52 -12.66
N GLY A 74 -22.57 1.72 -11.77
CA GLY A 74 -22.06 0.38 -12.09
C GLY A 74 -20.57 0.30 -12.45
N SER A 75 -19.89 1.41 -12.77
CA SER A 75 -18.43 1.47 -12.91
C SER A 75 -17.82 1.77 -11.55
N GLY A 76 -17.38 0.71 -10.86
CA GLY A 76 -16.80 0.85 -9.53
C GLY A 76 -15.59 1.77 -9.56
N ALA A 77 -15.42 2.56 -8.49
CA ALA A 77 -14.23 3.34 -8.12
C ALA A 77 -12.86 2.63 -8.26
N LYS A 78 -12.89 1.33 -8.54
CA LYS A 78 -11.78 0.38 -8.64
C LYS A 78 -11.35 0.11 -10.10
N GLU A 79 -12.16 0.42 -11.11
CA GLU A 79 -11.86 0.03 -12.50
C GLU A 79 -10.49 0.50 -13.00
N PRO A 80 -10.07 1.76 -12.78
CA PRO A 80 -8.76 2.21 -13.23
C PRO A 80 -7.61 1.42 -12.59
N ILE A 81 -7.72 1.04 -11.31
CA ILE A 81 -6.63 0.31 -10.62
C ILE A 81 -6.59 -1.17 -10.99
N ILE A 82 -7.75 -1.75 -11.31
CA ILE A 82 -7.83 -3.10 -11.87
C ILE A 82 -7.10 -3.14 -13.21
N MET A 83 -7.38 -2.17 -14.10
CA MET A 83 -6.71 -2.07 -15.39
C MET A 83 -5.21 -1.83 -15.25
N GLU A 84 -4.78 -0.91 -14.37
CA GLU A 84 -3.35 -0.67 -14.14
C GLU A 84 -2.62 -1.92 -13.61
N MET A 85 -3.22 -2.63 -12.64
CA MET A 85 -2.64 -3.85 -12.09
C MET A 85 -2.56 -4.94 -13.16
N HIS A 86 -3.61 -5.12 -13.96
CA HIS A 86 -3.64 -6.06 -15.07
C HIS A 86 -2.56 -5.74 -16.11
N ASP A 87 -2.42 -4.49 -16.54
CA ASP A 87 -1.41 -4.08 -17.52
C ASP A 87 0.02 -4.33 -17.00
N ARG A 88 0.25 -4.09 -15.70
CA ARG A 88 1.55 -4.40 -15.08
C ARG A 88 1.80 -5.90 -15.01
N MET A 89 0.78 -6.72 -14.80
CA MET A 89 0.91 -8.18 -14.86
C MET A 89 1.26 -8.64 -16.28
N MET A 90 0.49 -8.21 -17.28
CA MET A 90 0.68 -8.57 -18.70
C MET A 90 2.05 -8.15 -19.24
N THR A 91 2.53 -6.98 -18.83
CA THR A 91 3.86 -6.46 -19.22
C THR A 91 5.00 -6.99 -18.34
N GLY A 92 4.71 -7.84 -17.35
CA GLY A 92 5.73 -8.39 -16.44
C GLY A 92 6.33 -7.39 -15.46
N ARG A 93 5.73 -6.20 -15.27
CA ARG A 93 6.13 -5.18 -14.28
C ARG A 93 5.58 -5.44 -12.88
N PHE A 94 4.56 -6.28 -12.76
CA PHE A 94 4.05 -6.76 -11.47
C PHE A 94 4.53 -8.20 -11.23
N LYS A 95 5.07 -8.46 -10.04
CA LYS A 95 5.53 -9.78 -9.59
C LYS A 95 5.10 -9.97 -8.13
N ALA A 96 4.68 -11.18 -7.79
CA ALA A 96 4.40 -11.60 -6.43
C ALA A 96 5.36 -12.74 -6.03
N PHE A 97 5.78 -12.78 -4.76
CA PHE A 97 6.61 -13.87 -4.25
C PHE A 97 5.77 -15.16 -4.16
N GLY A 98 6.38 -16.31 -4.46
CA GLY A 98 5.68 -17.59 -4.54
C GLY A 98 5.03 -18.06 -3.23
N HIS A 99 5.60 -17.69 -2.08
CA HIS A 99 5.12 -18.04 -0.74
C HIS A 99 3.97 -17.15 -0.23
N LEU A 100 3.35 -16.35 -1.10
CA LEU A 100 2.19 -15.53 -0.74
C LEU A 100 0.91 -16.25 -1.17
N GLU A 101 0.70 -17.47 -0.67
CA GLU A 101 -0.47 -18.30 -1.02
C GLU A 101 -1.80 -17.55 -0.86
N PRO A 102 -2.03 -16.76 0.22
CA PRO A 102 -3.26 -16.00 0.36
C PRO A 102 -3.51 -14.99 -0.78
N PHE A 103 -2.45 -14.38 -1.33
CA PHE A 103 -2.59 -13.50 -2.49
C PHE A 103 -3.06 -14.29 -3.73
N PHE A 104 -2.47 -15.47 -3.97
CA PHE A 104 -2.86 -16.30 -5.12
C PHE A 104 -4.25 -16.93 -4.95
N GLU A 105 -4.67 -17.23 -3.72
CA GLU A 105 -6.04 -17.67 -3.41
C GLU A 105 -7.07 -16.61 -3.78
N GLU A 106 -6.87 -15.37 -3.32
CA GLU A 106 -7.75 -14.26 -3.70
C GLU A 106 -7.73 -14.03 -5.22
N MET A 107 -6.55 -14.09 -5.86
CA MET A 107 -6.44 -13.84 -7.30
C MET A 107 -7.19 -14.89 -8.13
N ARG A 108 -7.23 -16.15 -7.70
CA ARG A 108 -8.03 -17.20 -8.37
C ARG A 108 -9.53 -16.98 -8.21
N MET A 109 -9.95 -16.38 -7.10
CA MET A 109 -11.35 -16.11 -6.80
C MET A 109 -11.84 -14.76 -7.35
N TYR A 110 -10.93 -13.88 -7.77
CA TYR A 110 -11.24 -12.54 -8.25
C TYR A 110 -11.85 -12.59 -9.66
N HIS A 111 -13.17 -12.42 -9.75
CA HIS A 111 -13.91 -12.49 -11.01
C HIS A 111 -15.06 -11.47 -11.05
N ARG A 112 -15.64 -11.33 -12.24
CA ARG A 112 -16.85 -10.54 -12.46
C ARG A 112 -18.05 -11.47 -12.62
N LYS A 113 -19.19 -11.02 -12.10
CA LYS A 113 -20.51 -11.58 -12.38
C LYS A 113 -21.39 -10.43 -12.85
N ASP A 114 -22.05 -10.60 -14.00
CA ASP A 114 -22.91 -9.57 -14.60
C ASP A 114 -22.18 -8.22 -14.80
N GLY A 115 -20.91 -8.27 -15.20
CA GLY A 115 -20.05 -7.09 -15.41
C GLY A 115 -19.46 -6.48 -14.13
N VAL A 116 -19.94 -6.88 -12.94
CA VAL A 116 -19.54 -6.32 -11.65
C VAL A 116 -18.54 -7.23 -10.94
N VAL A 117 -17.51 -6.65 -10.35
CA VAL A 117 -16.55 -7.39 -9.51
C VAL A 117 -17.28 -7.99 -8.30
N VAL A 118 -17.12 -9.29 -8.08
CA VAL A 118 -17.70 -9.97 -6.91
C VAL A 118 -16.90 -9.60 -5.66
N ALA A 119 -17.55 -8.95 -4.70
CA ALA A 119 -16.94 -8.49 -3.45
C ALA A 119 -16.78 -9.63 -2.42
N LYS A 120 -16.01 -10.67 -2.76
CA LYS A 120 -15.78 -11.84 -1.89
C LYS A 120 -14.31 -12.22 -1.89
N GLY A 121 -13.69 -12.24 -0.70
CA GLY A 121 -12.29 -12.63 -0.53
C GLY A 121 -11.34 -11.76 -1.36
N GLU A 122 -11.47 -10.44 -1.23
CA GLU A 122 -10.71 -9.45 -2.02
C GLU A 122 -9.89 -8.51 -1.13
N ASP A 123 -9.61 -8.87 0.12
CA ASP A 123 -8.99 -7.99 1.11
C ASP A 123 -7.50 -7.73 0.78
N ILE A 124 -6.76 -8.78 0.44
CA ILE A 124 -5.34 -8.72 0.06
C ILE A 124 -5.18 -8.04 -1.30
N ILE A 125 -5.98 -8.40 -2.30
CA ILE A 125 -5.93 -7.77 -3.63
C ILE A 125 -6.23 -6.28 -3.51
N LYS A 126 -7.24 -5.89 -2.74
CA LYS A 126 -7.52 -4.48 -2.47
C LYS A 126 -6.33 -3.78 -1.81
N ALA A 127 -5.70 -4.40 -0.82
CA ALA A 127 -4.53 -3.83 -0.17
C ALA A 127 -3.38 -3.61 -1.16
N VAL A 128 -3.13 -4.58 -2.07
CA VAL A 128 -2.15 -4.45 -3.15
C VAL A 128 -2.53 -3.33 -4.11
N MET A 129 -3.81 -3.23 -4.50
CA MET A 129 -4.32 -2.16 -5.37
C MET A 129 -4.13 -0.77 -4.74
N TYR A 130 -4.39 -0.62 -3.44
CA TYR A 130 -4.16 0.66 -2.75
C TYR A 130 -2.67 1.01 -2.66
N ALA A 131 -1.80 0.01 -2.42
CA ALA A 131 -0.36 0.21 -2.47
C ALA A 131 0.11 0.61 -3.88
N LEU A 132 -0.46 0.00 -4.92
CA LEU A 132 -0.14 0.31 -6.32
C LEU A 132 -0.61 1.72 -6.70
N MET A 133 -1.82 2.10 -6.30
CA MET A 133 -2.39 3.44 -6.51
C MET A 133 -1.50 4.53 -5.89
N GLU A 134 -0.84 4.21 -4.78
CA GLU A 134 0.03 5.12 -4.02
C GLU A 134 1.53 4.89 -4.27
N ILE A 135 1.91 4.17 -5.34
CA ILE A 135 3.30 3.80 -5.64
C ILE A 135 4.24 5.02 -5.75
N ARG A 136 3.71 6.20 -6.10
CA ARG A 136 4.45 7.47 -6.18
C ARG A 136 5.10 7.90 -4.85
N HIS A 137 4.60 7.40 -3.72
CA HIS A 137 5.17 7.69 -2.39
C HIS A 137 6.14 6.63 -1.90
N ALA A 138 6.34 5.55 -2.66
CA ALA A 138 7.24 4.48 -2.28
C ALA A 138 8.65 5.03 -2.03
N LYS A 139 9.22 4.68 -0.88
CA LYS A 139 10.57 5.08 -0.50
C LYS A 139 11.52 3.94 -0.76
N ARG A 140 12.69 4.25 -1.31
CA ARG A 140 13.80 3.29 -1.30
C ARG A 140 14.17 3.03 0.16
N PRO A 141 14.32 1.77 0.60
CA PRO A 141 14.96 1.51 1.87
C PRO A 141 16.30 2.23 1.86
N TYR A 142 16.68 2.86 2.98
CA TYR A 142 17.97 3.52 3.12
C TYR A 142 19.04 2.44 2.92
N THR A 143 19.52 2.28 1.69
CA THR A 143 20.81 1.68 1.48
C THR A 143 21.77 2.68 2.09
N ALA A 144 22.41 2.32 3.21
CA ALA A 144 23.58 3.04 3.66
C ALA A 144 24.44 3.23 2.42
N SER A 145 24.54 4.48 1.96
CA SER A 145 25.32 4.82 0.77
C SER A 145 26.67 4.16 0.98
N ARG A 146 27.03 3.20 0.12
CA ARG A 146 28.36 2.62 0.11
C ARG A 146 29.27 3.83 -0.01
N ARG A 147 29.89 4.26 1.10
CA ARG A 147 30.81 5.40 1.13
C ARG A 147 31.81 5.07 0.03
N ARG A 148 31.75 5.79 -1.09
CA ARG A 148 32.84 5.75 -2.05
C ARG A 148 34.01 6.28 -1.25
N ALA A 149 34.94 5.40 -0.89
CA ALA A 149 36.21 5.81 -0.33
C ALA A 149 36.88 6.65 -1.42
N SER A 150 36.79 7.97 -1.28
CA SER A 150 37.65 8.89 -2.03
C SER A 150 39.03 8.73 -1.42
N SER A 151 39.80 7.79 -1.96
CA SER A 151 41.23 7.69 -1.72
C SER A 151 41.85 9.00 -2.23
N GLY A 152 42.32 9.83 -1.32
CA GLY A 152 42.94 11.11 -1.63
C GLY A 152 44.27 10.89 -2.35
N TYR A 153 44.45 11.59 -3.47
CA TYR A 153 45.75 11.78 -4.09
C TYR A 153 45.98 13.29 -4.22
N THR A 154 46.64 13.87 -3.22
CA THR A 154 47.14 15.24 -3.27
C THR A 154 48.52 15.23 -3.92
N HIS A 155 48.63 15.77 -5.14
CA HIS A 155 49.93 16.16 -5.70
C HIS A 155 50.32 17.51 -5.07
N SER A 156 51.35 17.50 -4.23
CA SER A 156 52.08 18.70 -3.82
C SER A 156 52.98 19.11 -4.98
N ILE A 157 52.69 20.24 -5.62
CA ILE A 157 53.65 20.89 -6.52
C ILE A 157 54.53 21.77 -5.63
N ALA A 158 55.77 21.33 -5.45
CA ALA A 158 56.82 22.15 -4.86
C ALA A 158 57.20 23.27 -5.84
N SER A 159 57.39 24.47 -5.30
CA SER A 159 58.09 25.59 -5.96
C SER A 159 59.52 25.65 -5.44
#